data_AF-A0A1X1BHC4-F1
#
_entry.id   AF-A0A1X1BHC4-F1
#
_cell.length_a   1.000
_cell.length_b   1.000
_cell.length_c   1.000
_cell.angle_alpha   90.00
_cell.angle_beta   90.00
_cell.angle_gamma   90.00
#
_symmetry.space_group_name_H-M   'P 1'
#
loop_
_entity.id
_entity.type
_entity.pdbx_description
1 polymer ?
#
loop_
_entity_poly.entity_id
_entity_poly.type
_entity_poly.pdbx_seq_one_letter_code
_entity_poly.pdbx_strand_id
1 'polypeptide(L)'
;MVEVLPQLCAAGEKHTLVANVIFHFLGSSNRPSDAMTRYFTHGFMEALNYVYSDKSFLEPPLSVSSTPHARELIFAPLNRKLVKEVSPAMHPQPLEALTSGVEDALRRFAMYNTRAKEYVCVNGLFRSVGAMEFSKSLRVLRLQHKLSHGLEAQTVNEFFAEKLSEDSDLARLEAVDMTMLLLHQLDKDDLYYPFVPGSWRPADVLKSVIEAESRVSLDLFFSKAPQQAKAQACDMMRTTDRHTGLLKYPWAYIELQRLLSSRPGSALVEDASGTTAGLDLAVEDFELHRTVNGIDTPHVVDTIADVRYVLKVLRNYAHKHAEGHDCLVAVHVERDAASLSTTNHTFIIDLFVTDPLYQRTLFDLFAWLWSNSSLLKVGYNLLPKVAKLATQFNRPFTAFSNMIDLRNKRVKEELGANSTVRFKAAGISKNLRGLMQEYNITLIPFNVSWTGHHRPICSARCKYMENLSTGILSIEERLRADGWFPTDCCDLESYTNERACEEYEQRIQDALL
;
A
#
# COMPACT_ATOMS: atom_id res chain seq x y z
N MET A 1 20.17 -28.91 -36.37
CA MET A 1 19.46 -28.75 -35.07
C MET A 1 18.82 -30.04 -34.58
N VAL A 2 17.89 -30.66 -35.31
CA VAL A 2 17.12 -31.84 -34.86
C VAL A 2 18.00 -33.03 -34.45
N GLU A 3 19.14 -33.25 -35.13
CA GLU A 3 20.06 -34.34 -34.78
C GLU A 3 20.99 -33.99 -33.60
N VAL A 4 21.41 -32.74 -33.51
CA VAL A 4 22.48 -32.28 -32.59
C VAL A 4 21.93 -31.92 -31.21
N LEU A 5 20.86 -31.11 -31.15
CA LEU A 5 20.36 -30.57 -29.88
C LEU A 5 19.88 -31.68 -28.91
N PRO A 6 19.18 -32.74 -29.35
CA PRO A 6 18.79 -33.84 -28.46
C PRO A 6 19.97 -34.62 -27.90
N GLN A 7 21.07 -34.78 -28.67
CA GLN A 7 22.29 -35.42 -28.20
C GLN A 7 22.98 -34.58 -27.13
N LEU A 8 23.08 -33.26 -27.35
CA LEU A 8 23.65 -32.33 -26.36
C LEU A 8 22.80 -32.27 -25.08
N CYS A 9 21.48 -32.34 -25.20
CA CYS A 9 20.56 -32.51 -24.08
C CYS A 9 20.88 -33.80 -23.29
N ALA A 10 21.01 -34.93 -23.97
CA ALA A 10 21.31 -36.22 -23.36
C ALA A 10 22.68 -36.25 -22.66
N ALA A 11 23.68 -35.57 -23.24
CA ALA A 11 25.02 -35.44 -22.68
C ALA A 11 25.11 -34.46 -21.50
N GLY A 12 24.11 -33.59 -21.31
CA GLY A 12 24.13 -32.58 -20.25
C GLY A 12 24.97 -31.33 -20.56
N GLU A 13 25.38 -31.14 -21.83
CA GLU A 13 26.28 -30.05 -22.23
C GLU A 13 25.55 -28.73 -22.46
N LYS A 14 25.16 -28.07 -21.36
CA LYS A 14 24.34 -26.85 -21.38
C LYS A 14 24.99 -25.71 -22.19
N HIS A 15 26.28 -25.43 -21.99
CA HIS A 15 27.02 -24.37 -22.70
C HIS A 15 27.14 -24.68 -24.21
N THR A 16 27.48 -25.93 -24.57
CA THR A 16 27.59 -26.36 -25.97
C THR A 16 26.24 -26.27 -26.69
N LEU A 17 25.15 -26.63 -26.01
CA LEU A 17 23.79 -26.50 -26.55
C LEU A 17 23.47 -25.06 -26.90
N VAL A 18 23.71 -24.13 -25.96
CA VAL A 18 23.45 -22.70 -26.19
C VAL A 18 24.34 -22.15 -27.32
N ALA A 19 25.61 -22.55 -27.38
CA ALA A 19 26.51 -22.14 -28.47
C ALA A 19 25.99 -22.58 -29.85
N ASN A 20 25.50 -23.83 -29.96
CA ASN A 20 24.92 -24.34 -31.20
C ASN A 20 23.65 -23.60 -31.60
N VAL A 21 22.79 -23.25 -30.64
CA VAL A 21 21.56 -22.47 -30.90
C VAL A 21 21.90 -21.07 -31.38
N ILE A 22 22.85 -20.39 -30.72
CA ILE A 22 23.35 -19.07 -31.15
C ILE A 22 23.93 -19.14 -32.56
N PHE A 23 24.76 -20.14 -32.85
CA PHE A 23 25.36 -20.34 -34.17
C PHE A 23 24.31 -20.57 -35.26
N HIS A 24 23.28 -21.39 -35.00
CA HIS A 24 22.19 -21.60 -35.94
C HIS A 24 21.29 -20.38 -36.13
N PHE A 25 21.19 -19.51 -35.13
CA PHE A 25 20.41 -18.28 -35.21
C PHE A 25 21.13 -17.17 -35.99
N LEU A 26 22.39 -16.89 -35.64
CA LEU A 26 23.18 -15.82 -36.27
C LEU A 26 23.80 -16.25 -37.60
N GLY A 27 24.08 -17.54 -37.77
CA GLY A 27 24.89 -18.04 -38.87
C GLY A 27 26.29 -17.43 -38.84
N SER A 28 26.79 -17.03 -40.01
CA SER A 28 28.05 -16.29 -40.17
C SER A 28 27.91 -14.77 -40.02
N SER A 29 26.71 -14.27 -39.72
CA SER A 29 26.38 -12.84 -39.70
C SER A 29 25.97 -12.36 -38.31
N ASN A 30 26.39 -11.16 -37.91
CA ASN A 30 26.00 -10.57 -36.62
C ASN A 30 24.54 -10.09 -36.55
N ARG A 31 23.79 -10.17 -37.65
CA ARG A 31 22.36 -9.87 -37.72
C ARG A 31 21.64 -10.90 -38.59
N PRO A 32 20.66 -11.64 -38.05
CA PRO A 32 19.91 -12.61 -38.83
C PRO A 32 18.98 -11.90 -39.82
N SER A 33 18.82 -12.48 -41.01
CA SER A 33 17.77 -12.06 -41.96
C SER A 33 16.42 -12.65 -41.56
N ASP A 34 15.31 -12.04 -42.00
CA ASP A 34 13.95 -12.55 -41.73
C ASP A 34 13.77 -14.00 -42.18
N ALA A 35 14.36 -14.37 -43.32
CA ALA A 35 14.35 -15.75 -43.80
C ALA A 35 15.07 -16.68 -42.82
N MET A 36 16.26 -16.30 -42.37
CA MET A 36 17.06 -17.08 -41.42
C MET A 36 16.34 -17.23 -40.07
N THR A 37 15.69 -16.19 -39.57
CA THR A 37 14.85 -16.25 -38.37
C THR A 37 13.72 -17.26 -38.53
N ARG A 38 13.02 -17.30 -39.68
CA ARG A 38 11.96 -18.29 -39.94
C ARG A 38 12.50 -19.72 -40.00
N TYR A 39 13.62 -19.94 -40.67
CA TYR A 39 14.28 -21.25 -40.73
C TYR A 39 14.71 -21.71 -39.34
N PHE A 40 15.28 -20.81 -38.54
CA PHE A 40 15.64 -21.07 -37.16
C PHE A 40 14.43 -21.49 -36.33
N THR A 41 13.35 -20.69 -36.33
CA THR A 41 12.14 -20.98 -35.56
C THR A 41 11.55 -22.34 -35.94
N HIS A 42 11.52 -22.69 -37.23
CA HIS A 42 11.04 -23.98 -37.69
C HIS A 42 11.94 -25.13 -37.21
N GLY A 43 13.25 -25.05 -37.44
CA GLY A 43 14.17 -26.11 -37.06
C GLY A 43 14.31 -26.29 -35.54
N PHE A 44 14.15 -25.22 -34.76
CA PHE A 44 14.08 -25.30 -33.31
C PHE A 44 12.78 -25.96 -32.83
N MET A 45 11.65 -25.64 -33.48
CA MET A 45 10.37 -26.32 -33.22
C MET A 45 10.42 -27.81 -33.55
N GLU A 46 11.07 -28.21 -34.65
CA GLU A 46 11.28 -29.62 -34.98
C GLU A 46 12.17 -30.33 -33.94
N ALA A 47 13.20 -29.66 -33.43
CA ALA A 47 14.04 -30.21 -32.36
C ALA A 47 13.22 -30.42 -31.08
N LEU A 48 12.35 -29.48 -30.70
CA LEU A 48 11.42 -29.64 -29.58
C LEU A 48 10.48 -30.82 -29.79
N ASN A 49 9.90 -30.97 -30.97
CA ASN A 49 9.04 -32.10 -31.31
C ASN A 49 9.80 -33.43 -31.19
N TYR A 50 11.06 -33.47 -31.61
CA TYR A 50 11.89 -34.66 -31.49
C TYR A 50 12.20 -35.03 -30.03
N VAL A 51 12.59 -34.04 -29.21
CA VAL A 51 12.88 -34.23 -27.78
C VAL A 51 11.66 -34.77 -27.01
N TYR A 52 10.45 -34.36 -27.40
CA TYR A 52 9.20 -34.72 -26.71
C TYR A 52 8.28 -35.67 -27.53
N SER A 53 8.78 -36.33 -28.57
CA SER A 53 7.99 -37.24 -29.42
C SER A 53 7.76 -38.60 -28.76
N ASP A 54 6.50 -39.07 -28.77
CA ASP A 54 6.11 -40.43 -28.31
C ASP A 54 6.45 -41.55 -29.31
N LYS A 55 6.87 -41.25 -30.54
CA LYS A 55 7.10 -42.25 -31.60
C LYS A 55 8.56 -42.64 -31.82
N SER A 56 9.50 -41.98 -31.13
CA SER A 56 10.95 -42.20 -31.25
C SER A 56 11.51 -43.19 -30.21
N PHE A 57 10.65 -43.86 -29.43
CA PHE A 57 11.01 -44.74 -28.32
C PHE A 57 11.61 -46.10 -28.70
N LEU A 58 12.08 -46.30 -29.94
CA LEU A 58 12.83 -47.51 -30.28
C LEU A 58 14.34 -47.40 -30.01
N GLU A 59 14.90 -46.19 -29.86
CA GLU A 59 16.25 -45.93 -29.30
C GLU A 59 16.53 -44.40 -29.28
N PRO A 60 16.10 -43.63 -28.26
CA PRO A 60 16.49 -42.22 -28.17
C PRO A 60 17.70 -42.03 -27.24
N PRO A 61 18.65 -41.11 -27.55
CA PRO A 61 19.80 -40.80 -26.68
C PRO A 61 19.38 -40.33 -25.27
N LEU A 62 18.15 -39.82 -25.12
CA LEU A 62 17.59 -39.36 -23.85
C LEU A 62 17.06 -40.49 -22.94
N SER A 63 16.80 -41.69 -23.48
CA SER A 63 16.34 -42.84 -22.66
C SER A 63 17.44 -43.43 -21.78
N VAL A 64 18.70 -43.18 -22.15
CA VAL A 64 19.92 -43.69 -21.48
C VAL A 64 20.66 -42.58 -20.73
N SER A 65 20.13 -41.35 -20.73
CA SER A 65 20.80 -40.22 -20.09
C SER A 65 20.79 -40.38 -18.57
N SER A 66 21.98 -40.34 -17.96
CA SER A 66 22.15 -40.22 -16.51
C SER A 66 21.90 -38.80 -16.00
N THR A 67 21.72 -37.83 -16.90
CA THR A 67 21.58 -36.42 -16.56
C THR A 67 20.13 -36.14 -16.14
N PRO A 68 19.88 -35.68 -14.91
CA PRO A 68 18.53 -35.33 -14.47
C PRO A 68 17.99 -34.18 -15.31
N HIS A 69 16.73 -34.30 -15.75
CA HIS A 69 16.04 -33.31 -16.58
C HIS A 69 16.76 -32.98 -17.90
N ALA A 70 17.40 -33.98 -18.52
CA ALA A 70 18.11 -33.82 -19.79
C ALA A 70 17.25 -33.17 -20.88
N ARG A 71 15.96 -33.50 -20.96
CA ARG A 71 15.03 -32.95 -21.96
C ARG A 71 14.83 -31.45 -21.82
N GLU A 72 14.82 -30.95 -20.58
CA GLU A 72 14.55 -29.56 -20.28
C GLU A 72 15.74 -28.65 -20.63
N LEU A 73 16.94 -29.20 -20.83
CA LEU A 73 18.10 -28.42 -21.29
C LEU A 73 17.88 -27.76 -22.66
N ILE A 74 16.93 -28.25 -23.44
CA ILE A 74 16.50 -27.60 -24.70
C ILE A 74 16.02 -26.15 -24.47
N PHE A 75 15.57 -25.81 -23.27
CA PHE A 75 15.13 -24.46 -22.90
C PHE A 75 16.27 -23.54 -22.45
N ALA A 76 17.49 -24.06 -22.24
CA ALA A 76 18.65 -23.28 -21.79
C ALA A 76 18.97 -22.02 -22.63
N PRO A 77 18.69 -21.94 -23.95
CA PRO A 77 18.88 -20.70 -24.72
C PRO A 77 18.06 -19.50 -24.25
N LEU A 78 17.01 -19.70 -23.46
CA LEU A 78 16.29 -18.60 -22.84
C LEU A 78 17.06 -17.98 -21.66
N ASN A 79 17.97 -18.72 -21.03
CA ASN A 79 18.74 -18.23 -19.90
C ASN A 79 19.74 -17.17 -20.36
N ARG A 80 19.37 -15.89 -20.21
CA ARG A 80 20.19 -14.74 -20.63
C ARG A 80 21.57 -14.70 -19.98
N LYS A 81 21.71 -15.17 -18.72
CA LYS A 81 23.02 -15.23 -18.04
C LYS A 81 23.92 -16.21 -18.78
N LEU A 82 23.41 -17.40 -19.08
CA LEU A 82 24.14 -18.42 -19.83
C LEU A 82 24.47 -17.98 -21.27
N VAL A 83 23.53 -17.33 -21.97
CA VAL A 83 23.80 -16.79 -23.32
C VAL A 83 24.95 -15.79 -23.28
N LYS A 84 25.01 -14.92 -22.25
CA LYS A 84 26.12 -13.98 -22.06
C LYS A 84 27.43 -14.66 -21.67
N GLU A 85 27.40 -15.76 -20.93
CA GLU A 85 28.61 -16.56 -20.64
C GLU A 85 29.19 -17.17 -21.92
N VAL A 86 28.31 -17.72 -22.78
CA VAL A 86 28.71 -18.38 -24.04
C VAL A 86 29.10 -17.37 -25.13
N SER A 87 28.41 -16.22 -25.19
CA SER A 87 28.68 -15.16 -26.16
C SER A 87 28.70 -13.78 -25.49
N PRO A 88 29.78 -13.41 -24.76
CA PRO A 88 29.88 -12.15 -24.05
C PRO A 88 29.80 -10.91 -24.95
N ALA A 89 30.21 -11.05 -26.22
CA ALA A 89 30.21 -9.99 -27.21
C ALA A 89 28.85 -9.80 -27.93
N MET A 90 27.83 -10.61 -27.61
CA MET A 90 26.52 -10.50 -28.25
C MET A 90 25.84 -9.17 -27.86
N HIS A 91 25.53 -8.36 -28.86
CA HIS A 91 24.82 -7.10 -28.66
C HIS A 91 23.37 -7.32 -28.16
N PRO A 92 22.75 -6.34 -27.48
CA PRO A 92 21.39 -6.47 -26.94
C PRO A 92 20.32 -6.80 -27.99
N GLN A 93 20.39 -6.18 -29.17
CA GLN A 93 19.39 -6.36 -30.22
C GLN A 93 19.38 -7.81 -30.80
N PRO A 94 20.53 -8.42 -31.16
CA PRO A 94 20.59 -9.84 -31.50
C PRO A 94 20.12 -10.78 -30.38
N LEU A 95 20.42 -10.46 -29.12
CA LEU A 95 19.99 -11.25 -27.96
C LEU A 95 18.45 -11.24 -27.82
N GLU A 96 17.82 -10.09 -27.96
CA GLU A 96 16.36 -9.95 -27.96
C GLU A 96 15.73 -10.70 -29.13
N ALA A 97 16.32 -10.60 -30.33
CA ALA A 97 15.84 -11.31 -31.50
C ALA A 97 15.96 -12.84 -31.35
N LEU A 98 17.07 -13.34 -30.78
CA LEU A 98 17.24 -14.76 -30.47
C LEU A 98 16.16 -15.23 -29.49
N THR A 99 15.98 -14.47 -28.41
CA THR A 99 14.97 -14.76 -27.37
C THR A 99 13.57 -14.82 -27.99
N SER A 100 13.21 -13.84 -28.82
CA SER A 100 11.93 -13.81 -29.53
C SER A 100 11.77 -15.00 -30.48
N GLY A 101 12.82 -15.37 -31.22
CA GLY A 101 12.78 -16.50 -32.14
C GLY A 101 12.58 -17.85 -31.43
N VAL A 102 13.20 -18.02 -30.26
CA VAL A 102 13.00 -19.19 -29.40
C VAL A 102 11.59 -19.18 -28.81
N GLU A 103 11.11 -18.04 -28.29
CA GLU A 103 9.76 -17.91 -27.73
C GLU A 103 8.65 -18.19 -28.76
N ASP A 104 8.83 -17.74 -30.01
CA ASP A 104 7.90 -18.04 -31.09
C ASP A 104 7.86 -19.53 -31.42
N ALA A 105 9.01 -20.20 -31.40
CA ALA A 105 9.08 -21.66 -31.58
C ALA A 105 8.36 -22.38 -30.42
N LEU A 106 8.58 -21.95 -29.17
CA LEU A 106 7.91 -22.50 -27.99
C LEU A 106 6.40 -22.28 -28.01
N ARG A 107 5.95 -21.08 -28.43
CA ARG A 107 4.53 -20.76 -28.55
C ARG A 107 3.85 -21.68 -29.57
N ARG A 108 4.49 -21.91 -30.72
CA ARG A 108 3.99 -22.86 -31.73
C ARG A 108 4.01 -24.29 -31.19
N PHE A 109 5.08 -24.72 -30.53
CA PHE A 109 5.17 -26.02 -29.91
C PHE A 109 4.02 -26.25 -28.92
N ALA A 110 3.77 -25.30 -28.01
CA ALA A 110 2.71 -25.38 -27.02
C ALA A 110 1.29 -25.35 -27.61
N MET A 111 1.11 -24.67 -28.75
CA MET A 111 -0.18 -24.59 -29.45
C MET A 111 -0.49 -25.87 -30.24
N TYR A 112 0.48 -26.45 -30.93
CA TYR A 112 0.26 -27.59 -31.83
C TYR A 112 0.52 -28.96 -31.20
N ASN A 113 1.31 -29.04 -30.12
CA ASN A 113 1.66 -30.31 -29.46
C ASN A 113 1.13 -30.37 -28.03
N THR A 114 -0.20 -30.34 -27.89
CA THR A 114 -0.88 -30.28 -26.58
C THR A 114 -0.58 -31.47 -25.66
N ARG A 115 -0.29 -32.66 -26.20
CA ARG A 115 0.13 -33.82 -25.40
C ARG A 115 1.61 -33.78 -25.04
N ALA A 116 2.49 -33.50 -26.01
CA ALA A 116 3.93 -33.57 -25.79
C ALA A 116 4.42 -32.56 -24.74
N LYS A 117 3.82 -31.36 -24.71
CA LYS A 117 4.13 -30.35 -23.68
C LYS A 117 3.78 -30.82 -22.25
N GLU A 118 2.86 -31.77 -22.10
CA GLU A 118 2.50 -32.34 -20.81
C GLU A 118 3.59 -33.25 -20.25
N TYR A 119 4.63 -33.58 -21.02
CA TYR A 119 5.83 -34.26 -20.50
C TYR A 119 6.92 -33.31 -20.00
N VAL A 120 6.78 -31.99 -20.18
CA VAL A 120 7.76 -31.01 -19.67
C VAL A 120 7.77 -31.02 -18.14
N CYS A 121 8.93 -31.24 -17.52
CA CYS A 121 9.12 -31.11 -16.09
C CYS A 121 9.32 -29.64 -15.69
N VAL A 122 8.49 -29.13 -14.78
CA VAL A 122 8.57 -27.72 -14.34
C VAL A 122 9.85 -27.41 -13.56
N ASN A 123 10.36 -28.33 -12.74
CA ASN A 123 11.62 -28.14 -12.02
C ASN A 123 12.82 -28.17 -12.97
N GLY A 124 12.80 -29.07 -13.95
CA GLY A 124 13.82 -29.12 -15.02
C GLY A 124 13.81 -27.86 -15.88
N LEU A 125 12.62 -27.34 -16.21
CA LEU A 125 12.46 -26.08 -16.93
C LEU A 125 13.11 -24.94 -16.14
N PHE A 126 12.81 -24.81 -14.85
CA PHE A 126 13.43 -23.82 -13.97
C PHE A 126 14.96 -23.91 -13.96
N ARG A 127 15.52 -25.11 -13.75
CA ARG A 127 16.99 -25.32 -13.74
C ARG A 127 17.65 -24.95 -15.08
N SER A 128 16.89 -25.06 -16.18
CA SER A 128 17.37 -24.73 -17.51
C SER A 128 17.34 -23.23 -17.77
N VAL A 129 16.20 -22.57 -17.53
CA VAL A 129 15.99 -21.15 -17.87
C VAL A 129 16.42 -20.15 -16.79
N GLY A 130 16.45 -20.56 -15.52
CA GLY A 130 16.71 -19.71 -14.35
C GLY A 130 15.52 -18.87 -13.89
N ALA A 131 15.59 -18.24 -12.71
CA ALA A 131 14.45 -17.54 -12.12
C ALA A 131 13.93 -16.37 -12.99
N MET A 132 14.84 -15.70 -13.71
CA MET A 132 14.49 -14.54 -14.54
C MET A 132 13.45 -14.85 -15.61
N GLU A 133 13.60 -15.99 -16.28
CA GLU A 133 12.80 -16.32 -17.47
C GLU A 133 11.76 -17.41 -17.17
N PHE A 134 11.73 -17.93 -15.94
CA PHE A 134 10.87 -19.04 -15.55
C PHE A 134 9.38 -18.69 -15.67
N SER A 135 8.94 -17.60 -15.05
CA SER A 135 7.53 -17.16 -15.09
C SER A 135 7.04 -16.92 -16.52
N LYS A 136 7.89 -16.30 -17.36
CA LYS A 136 7.58 -16.08 -18.78
C LYS A 136 7.49 -17.39 -19.55
N SER A 137 8.44 -18.30 -19.34
CA SER A 137 8.49 -19.61 -19.99
C SER A 137 7.25 -20.46 -19.66
N LEU A 138 6.81 -20.45 -18.40
CA LEU A 138 5.57 -21.12 -17.97
C LEU A 138 4.34 -20.61 -18.72
N ARG A 139 4.22 -19.28 -18.91
CA ARG A 139 3.11 -18.67 -19.65
C ARG A 139 3.14 -18.98 -21.13
N VAL A 140 4.32 -18.91 -21.76
CA VAL A 140 4.51 -19.25 -23.18
C VAL A 140 4.14 -20.71 -23.46
N LEU A 141 4.55 -21.62 -22.57
CA LEU A 141 4.25 -23.05 -22.69
C LEU A 141 2.85 -23.43 -22.19
N ARG A 142 2.15 -22.53 -21.50
CA ARG A 142 0.84 -22.76 -20.85
C ARG A 142 0.90 -23.95 -19.89
N LEU A 143 1.82 -23.89 -18.93
CA LEU A 143 2.09 -24.96 -17.96
C LEU A 143 1.76 -24.57 -16.51
N GLN A 144 1.01 -23.48 -16.30
CA GLN A 144 0.66 -23.00 -14.96
C GLN A 144 -0.07 -24.08 -14.14
N HIS A 145 -0.90 -24.91 -14.78
CA HIS A 145 -1.63 -25.98 -14.13
C HIS A 145 -0.73 -27.03 -13.46
N LYS A 146 0.53 -27.16 -13.90
CA LYS A 146 1.49 -28.13 -13.34
C LYS A 146 2.15 -27.69 -12.02
N LEU A 147 1.99 -26.42 -11.64
CA LEU A 147 2.62 -25.91 -10.42
C LEU A 147 2.04 -26.55 -9.14
N SER A 148 0.79 -27.01 -9.20
CA SER A 148 0.03 -27.60 -8.07
C SER A 148 0.61 -28.92 -7.55
N HIS A 149 1.18 -29.73 -8.45
CA HIS A 149 1.63 -31.10 -8.12
C HIS A 149 3.07 -31.39 -8.55
N GLY A 150 3.64 -30.57 -9.44
CA GLY A 150 4.94 -30.84 -10.04
C GLY A 150 6.11 -30.05 -9.44
N LEU A 151 5.85 -29.08 -8.55
CA LEU A 151 6.86 -28.13 -8.10
C LEU A 151 7.61 -28.63 -6.85
N GLU A 152 8.94 -28.59 -6.89
CA GLU A 152 9.80 -28.93 -5.75
C GLU A 152 10.03 -27.72 -4.84
N ALA A 153 10.14 -27.96 -3.52
CA ALA A 153 10.43 -26.92 -2.54
C ALA A 153 11.76 -26.19 -2.86
N GLN A 154 12.77 -26.90 -3.35
CA GLN A 154 14.04 -26.31 -3.78
C GLN A 154 13.84 -25.28 -4.90
N THR A 155 13.05 -25.62 -5.93
CA THR A 155 12.75 -24.71 -7.05
C THR A 155 12.01 -23.46 -6.58
N VAL A 156 11.02 -23.60 -5.69
CA VAL A 156 10.33 -22.45 -5.08
C VAL A 156 11.33 -21.57 -4.32
N ASN A 157 12.18 -22.18 -3.51
CA ASN A 157 13.13 -21.46 -2.68
C ASN A 157 14.16 -20.69 -3.49
N GLU A 158 14.73 -21.31 -4.52
CA GLU A 158 15.68 -20.68 -5.42
C GLU A 158 15.04 -19.56 -6.22
N PHE A 159 13.81 -19.76 -6.73
CA PHE A 159 13.09 -18.72 -7.47
C PHE A 159 12.90 -17.45 -6.63
N PHE A 160 12.33 -17.59 -5.42
CA PHE A 160 12.06 -16.43 -4.57
C PHE A 160 13.34 -15.81 -4.00
N ALA A 161 14.34 -16.62 -3.65
CA ALA A 161 15.63 -16.10 -3.21
C ALA A 161 16.30 -15.26 -4.29
N GLU A 162 16.34 -15.74 -5.54
CA GLU A 162 16.95 -14.99 -6.65
C GLU A 162 16.15 -13.70 -6.94
N LYS A 163 14.81 -13.80 -7.08
CA LYS A 163 13.96 -12.64 -7.41
C LYS A 163 13.93 -11.56 -6.34
N LEU A 164 13.89 -11.94 -5.07
CA LEU A 164 13.83 -10.97 -3.97
C LEU A 164 15.22 -10.42 -3.60
N SER A 165 16.30 -11.08 -4.03
CA SER A 165 17.67 -10.54 -3.93
C SER A 165 17.98 -9.48 -4.97
N GLU A 166 17.24 -9.49 -6.10
CA GLU A 166 17.31 -8.46 -7.12
C GLU A 166 16.58 -7.21 -6.58
N ASP A 167 17.33 -6.19 -6.16
CA ASP A 167 16.81 -4.94 -5.59
C ASP A 167 16.10 -4.07 -6.66
N SER A 168 15.01 -4.61 -7.20
CA SER A 168 14.25 -4.07 -8.32
C SER A 168 12.76 -4.29 -8.09
N ASP A 169 11.97 -3.23 -8.24
CA ASP A 169 10.51 -3.33 -8.13
C ASP A 169 9.91 -4.27 -9.17
N LEU A 170 10.51 -4.38 -10.36
CA LEU A 170 10.06 -5.33 -11.37
C LEU A 170 10.19 -6.78 -10.88
N ALA A 171 11.31 -7.12 -10.25
CA ALA A 171 11.55 -8.46 -9.71
C ALA A 171 10.59 -8.79 -8.56
N ARG A 172 10.29 -7.82 -7.70
CA ARG A 172 9.27 -7.95 -6.63
C ARG A 172 7.87 -8.13 -7.19
N LEU A 173 7.49 -7.38 -8.23
CA LEU A 173 6.19 -7.54 -8.90
C LEU A 173 6.03 -8.95 -9.48
N GLU A 174 7.08 -9.48 -10.12
CA GLU A 174 7.08 -10.85 -10.63
C GLU A 174 7.02 -11.90 -9.51
N ALA A 175 7.67 -11.65 -8.37
CA ALA A 175 7.57 -12.50 -7.19
C ALA A 175 6.14 -12.49 -6.61
N VAL A 176 5.51 -11.32 -6.51
CA VAL A 176 4.11 -11.20 -6.09
C VAL A 176 3.18 -11.92 -7.08
N ASP A 177 3.38 -11.77 -8.38
CA ASP A 177 2.55 -12.44 -9.38
C ASP A 177 2.71 -13.97 -9.31
N MET A 178 3.93 -14.48 -9.13
CA MET A 178 4.18 -15.91 -8.90
C MET A 178 3.55 -16.39 -7.58
N THR A 179 3.59 -15.57 -6.54
CA THR A 179 2.92 -15.84 -5.25
C THR A 179 1.43 -16.02 -5.47
N MET A 180 0.79 -15.15 -6.27
CA MET A 180 -0.63 -15.28 -6.60
C MET A 180 -0.89 -16.57 -7.38
N LEU A 181 -0.07 -16.90 -8.39
CA LEU A 181 -0.22 -18.13 -9.16
C LEU A 181 -0.16 -19.39 -8.29
N LEU A 182 0.75 -19.42 -7.31
CA LEU A 182 0.89 -20.56 -6.39
C LEU A 182 -0.22 -20.58 -5.34
N LEU A 183 -0.59 -19.43 -4.79
CA LEU A 183 -1.62 -19.31 -3.76
C LEU A 183 -2.99 -19.80 -4.25
N HIS A 184 -3.39 -19.41 -5.47
CA HIS A 184 -4.65 -19.87 -6.08
C HIS A 184 -4.68 -21.38 -6.38
N GLN A 185 -3.55 -22.08 -6.25
CA GLN A 185 -3.46 -23.52 -6.46
C GLN A 185 -3.40 -24.30 -5.15
N LEU A 186 -3.31 -23.61 -4.00
CA LEU A 186 -3.41 -24.25 -2.70
C LEU A 186 -4.87 -24.56 -2.38
N ASP A 187 -5.12 -25.69 -1.72
CA ASP A 187 -6.45 -26.02 -1.19
C ASP A 187 -6.93 -25.02 -0.12
N LYS A 188 -6.00 -24.22 0.42
CA LYS A 188 -6.25 -23.20 1.45
C LYS A 188 -5.53 -21.91 1.08
N ASP A 189 -6.28 -20.83 1.00
CA ASP A 189 -5.78 -19.47 0.80
C ASP A 189 -5.13 -18.90 2.09
N ASP A 190 -4.12 -19.60 2.61
CA ASP A 190 -3.47 -19.29 3.87
C ASP A 190 -2.08 -18.68 3.66
N LEU A 191 -1.92 -17.44 4.11
CA LEU A 191 -0.69 -16.66 4.03
C LEU A 191 0.49 -17.36 4.73
N TYR A 192 0.24 -18.14 5.78
CA TYR A 192 1.28 -18.76 6.60
C TYR A 192 1.58 -20.21 6.21
N TYR A 193 0.85 -20.77 5.25
CA TYR A 193 1.10 -22.11 4.73
C TYR A 193 2.14 -22.06 3.60
N PRO A 194 3.15 -22.94 3.58
CA PRO A 194 4.16 -22.92 2.52
C PRO A 194 3.56 -23.39 1.20
N PHE A 195 4.05 -22.85 0.07
CA PHE A 195 3.57 -23.26 -1.27
C PHE A 195 3.78 -24.75 -1.51
N VAL A 196 4.90 -25.28 -1.04
CA VAL A 196 5.26 -26.70 -1.01
C VAL A 196 5.89 -26.99 0.36
N PRO A 197 5.67 -28.15 1.01
CA PRO A 197 6.32 -28.44 2.29
C PRO A 197 7.84 -28.21 2.25
N GLY A 198 8.33 -27.36 3.16
CA GLY A 198 9.74 -26.94 3.21
C GLY A 198 10.11 -25.76 2.31
N SER A 199 9.13 -25.10 1.69
CA SER A 199 9.36 -23.92 0.84
C SER A 199 9.03 -22.58 1.51
N TRP A 200 9.29 -21.48 0.79
CA TRP A 200 8.74 -20.15 1.10
C TRP A 200 7.22 -20.20 1.31
N ARG A 201 6.73 -19.28 2.16
CA ARG A 201 5.32 -18.99 2.37
C ARG A 201 4.94 -17.67 1.69
N PRO A 202 3.66 -17.45 1.35
CA PRO A 202 3.17 -16.14 0.93
C PRO A 202 3.54 -15.02 1.91
N ALA A 203 3.49 -15.29 3.23
CA ALA A 203 3.89 -14.35 4.28
C ALA A 203 5.35 -13.91 4.15
N ASP A 204 6.25 -14.81 3.75
CA ASP A 204 7.68 -14.50 3.62
C ASP A 204 7.93 -13.56 2.44
N VAL A 205 7.22 -13.77 1.33
CA VAL A 205 7.27 -12.87 0.15
C VAL A 205 6.67 -11.50 0.50
N LEU A 206 5.50 -11.48 1.14
CA LEU A 206 4.87 -10.24 1.58
C LEU A 206 5.77 -9.48 2.58
N LYS A 207 6.40 -10.18 3.50
CA LYS A 207 7.38 -9.60 4.43
C LYS A 207 8.52 -8.92 3.67
N SER A 208 9.07 -9.57 2.64
CA SER A 208 10.14 -8.98 1.82
C SER A 208 9.66 -7.73 1.07
N VAL A 209 8.43 -7.72 0.55
CA VAL A 209 7.82 -6.52 -0.07
C VAL A 209 7.68 -5.37 0.92
N ILE A 210 7.27 -5.68 2.16
CA ILE A 210 7.12 -4.71 3.24
C ILE A 210 8.47 -4.14 3.67
N GLU A 211 9.47 -5.00 3.86
CA GLU A 211 10.83 -4.60 4.26
C GLU A 211 11.51 -3.75 3.20
N ALA A 212 11.17 -3.97 1.92
CA ALA A 212 11.63 -3.15 0.81
C ALA A 212 10.78 -1.88 0.58
N GLU A 213 9.72 -1.66 1.37
CA GLU A 213 8.81 -0.52 1.24
C GLU A 213 8.25 -0.33 -0.20
N SER A 214 8.03 -1.43 -0.92
CA SER A 214 7.59 -1.39 -2.33
C SER A 214 6.07 -1.25 -2.41
N ARG A 215 5.60 0.00 -2.53
CA ARG A 215 4.17 0.32 -2.63
C ARG A 215 3.48 -0.37 -3.81
N VAL A 216 4.11 -0.39 -4.98
CA VAL A 216 3.52 -0.98 -6.20
C VAL A 216 3.29 -2.48 -6.02
N SER A 217 4.26 -3.18 -5.42
CA SER A 217 4.15 -4.61 -5.14
C SER A 217 3.10 -4.91 -4.06
N LEU A 218 2.98 -4.05 -3.05
CA LEU A 218 1.95 -4.14 -2.01
C LEU A 218 0.53 -3.92 -2.58
N ASP A 219 0.36 -2.89 -3.40
CA ASP A 219 -0.90 -2.61 -4.09
C ASP A 219 -1.28 -3.79 -5.02
N LEU A 220 -0.32 -4.37 -5.75
CA LEU A 220 -0.52 -5.57 -6.57
C LEU A 220 -0.98 -6.76 -5.72
N PHE A 221 -0.31 -7.02 -4.59
CA PHE A 221 -0.69 -8.10 -3.67
C PHE A 221 -2.15 -7.96 -3.21
N PHE A 222 -2.55 -6.78 -2.71
CA PHE A 222 -3.92 -6.56 -2.24
C PHE A 222 -4.95 -6.53 -3.35
N SER A 223 -4.56 -6.24 -4.60
CA SER A 223 -5.49 -6.32 -5.73
C SER A 223 -5.82 -7.78 -6.10
N LYS A 224 -4.83 -8.68 -6.08
CA LYS A 224 -4.95 -10.06 -6.59
C LYS A 224 -5.15 -11.14 -5.52
N ALA A 225 -4.78 -10.89 -4.27
CA ALA A 225 -4.84 -11.93 -3.24
C ALA A 225 -6.29 -12.38 -2.94
N PRO A 226 -6.52 -13.64 -2.59
CA PRO A 226 -7.81 -14.09 -2.06
C PRO A 226 -8.17 -13.39 -0.75
N GLN A 227 -9.46 -13.31 -0.43
CA GLN A 227 -9.95 -12.52 0.71
C GLN A 227 -9.38 -12.98 2.06
N GLN A 228 -9.21 -14.29 2.24
CA GLN A 228 -8.61 -14.84 3.46
C GLN A 228 -7.15 -14.41 3.62
N ALA A 229 -6.36 -14.50 2.55
CA ALA A 229 -4.98 -14.04 2.55
C ALA A 229 -4.88 -12.52 2.78
N LYS A 230 -5.81 -11.71 2.25
CA LYS A 230 -5.88 -10.26 2.55
C LYS A 230 -6.13 -10.01 4.04
N ALA A 231 -7.07 -10.73 4.66
CA ALA A 231 -7.36 -10.58 6.09
C ALA A 231 -6.13 -10.93 6.94
N GLN A 232 -5.47 -12.04 6.64
CA GLN A 232 -4.23 -12.44 7.32
C GLN A 232 -3.09 -11.45 7.09
N ALA A 233 -2.98 -10.86 5.89
CA ALA A 233 -2.01 -9.82 5.59
C ALA A 233 -2.27 -8.55 6.40
N CYS A 234 -3.53 -8.14 6.55
CA CYS A 234 -3.92 -7.03 7.42
C CYS A 234 -3.52 -7.30 8.88
N ASP A 235 -3.80 -8.50 9.37
CA ASP A 235 -3.43 -8.89 10.74
C ASP A 235 -1.91 -8.91 10.92
N MET A 236 -1.17 -9.44 9.93
CA MET A 236 0.29 -9.41 9.90
C MET A 236 0.84 -7.99 10.02
N MET A 237 0.31 -7.03 9.25
CA MET A 237 0.77 -5.63 9.27
C MET A 237 0.42 -4.91 10.58
N ARG A 238 -0.59 -5.38 11.31
CA ARG A 238 -0.96 -4.90 12.64
C ARG A 238 -0.17 -5.55 13.77
N THR A 239 0.68 -6.54 13.48
CA THR A 239 1.43 -7.24 14.54
C THR A 239 2.43 -6.31 15.22
N THR A 240 2.49 -6.43 16.55
CA THR A 240 3.45 -5.74 17.39
C THR A 240 4.55 -6.68 17.86
N ASP A 241 5.72 -6.12 18.10
CA ASP A 241 6.82 -6.81 18.75
C ASP A 241 6.47 -7.06 20.22
N ARG A 242 6.69 -8.29 20.69
CA ARG A 242 6.25 -8.71 22.04
C ARG A 242 7.04 -8.04 23.16
N HIS A 243 8.24 -7.54 22.89
CA HIS A 243 9.12 -6.95 23.89
C HIS A 243 8.96 -5.44 23.98
N THR A 244 8.77 -4.78 22.83
CA THR A 244 8.68 -3.32 22.74
C THR A 244 7.24 -2.82 22.63
N GLY A 245 6.29 -3.67 22.24
CA GLY A 245 4.91 -3.27 21.94
C GLY A 245 4.74 -2.46 20.65
N LEU A 246 5.84 -2.16 19.94
CA LEU A 246 5.84 -1.38 18.70
C LEU A 246 5.39 -2.23 17.51
N LEU A 247 4.80 -1.61 16.49
CA LEU A 247 4.47 -2.28 15.24
C LEU A 247 5.75 -2.87 14.61
N LYS A 248 5.67 -4.14 14.21
CA LYS A 248 6.76 -4.81 13.49
C LYS A 248 6.96 -4.23 12.08
N TYR A 249 5.87 -3.74 11.48
CA TYR A 249 5.84 -3.25 10.11
C TYR A 249 5.19 -1.87 10.01
N PRO A 250 5.81 -0.80 10.55
CA PRO A 250 5.18 0.53 10.63
C PRO A 250 4.81 1.10 9.25
N TRP A 251 5.68 0.94 8.25
CA TRP A 251 5.43 1.39 6.89
C TRP A 251 4.20 0.70 6.27
N ALA A 252 4.15 -0.63 6.37
CA ALA A 252 3.06 -1.42 5.80
C ALA A 252 1.71 -1.12 6.48
N TYR A 253 1.72 -0.86 7.79
CA TYR A 253 0.53 -0.44 8.51
C TYR A 253 0.00 0.90 7.97
N ILE A 254 0.87 1.90 7.73
CA ILE A 254 0.45 3.18 7.14
C ILE A 254 -0.13 2.98 5.73
N GLU A 255 0.54 2.21 4.89
CA GLU A 255 0.07 1.96 3.52
C GLU A 255 -1.24 1.17 3.50
N LEU A 256 -1.42 0.23 4.44
CA LEU A 256 -2.70 -0.44 4.65
C LEU A 256 -3.82 0.56 5.00
N GLN A 257 -3.57 1.50 5.91
CA GLN A 257 -4.57 2.53 6.23
C GLN A 257 -4.91 3.39 5.02
N ARG A 258 -3.92 3.71 4.16
CA ARG A 258 -4.17 4.41 2.90
C ARG A 258 -5.02 3.58 1.94
N LEU A 259 -4.71 2.30 1.76
CA LEU A 259 -5.47 1.37 0.92
C LEU A 259 -6.92 1.27 1.38
N LEU A 260 -7.16 1.25 2.68
CA LEU A 260 -8.51 1.24 3.26
C LEU A 260 -9.22 2.61 3.10
N SER A 261 -8.48 3.72 3.16
CA SER A 261 -9.01 5.09 3.07
C SER A 261 -9.26 5.59 1.63
N SER A 262 -8.68 4.97 0.60
CA SER A 262 -8.70 5.47 -0.79
C SER A 262 -10.00 5.20 -1.56
N ARG A 263 -11.17 5.19 -0.89
CA ARG A 263 -12.50 5.18 -1.53
C ARG A 263 -13.18 6.54 -1.38
N PRO A 264 -13.57 7.18 -2.49
CA PRO A 264 -14.95 7.62 -2.62
C PRO A 264 -15.52 7.41 -4.04
N GLY A 265 -16.84 7.28 -4.12
CA GLY A 265 -17.57 7.22 -5.38
C GLY A 265 -17.41 8.48 -6.22
N SER A 266 -17.37 8.30 -7.54
CA SER A 266 -17.63 9.33 -8.53
C SER A 266 -18.33 8.66 -9.71
N ALA A 267 -19.66 8.78 -9.74
CA ALA A 267 -20.44 8.67 -10.95
C ALA A 267 -20.83 10.08 -11.39
N LEU A 268 -20.86 10.27 -12.72
CA LEU A 268 -21.18 11.48 -13.51
C LEU A 268 -19.96 12.42 -13.66
N VAL A 269 -19.39 12.63 -14.84
CA VAL A 269 -20.00 13.15 -16.08
C VAL A 269 -19.29 12.58 -17.34
N GLU A 270 -20.09 12.19 -18.33
CA GLU A 270 -19.69 11.84 -19.72
C GLU A 270 -19.33 13.08 -20.57
N ASP A 271 -18.71 12.77 -21.72
CA ASP A 271 -18.47 13.58 -22.91
C ASP A 271 -17.23 14.50 -22.98
N ALA A 272 -16.49 14.59 -24.09
CA ALA A 272 -16.27 13.73 -25.26
C ALA A 272 -15.12 14.36 -26.10
N SER A 273 -14.47 13.53 -26.93
CA SER A 273 -13.50 13.82 -28.02
C SER A 273 -12.03 14.10 -27.63
N GLY A 274 -11.00 13.48 -28.23
CA GLY A 274 -10.91 12.39 -29.20
C GLY A 274 -9.46 12.20 -29.70
N THR A 275 -9.01 10.94 -29.78
CA THR A 275 -7.90 10.36 -30.61
C THR A 275 -6.42 10.77 -30.31
N THR A 276 -5.42 9.87 -30.15
CA THR A 276 -5.17 8.52 -30.69
C THR A 276 -4.24 7.63 -29.81
N ALA A 277 -4.60 6.33 -29.72
CA ALA A 277 -3.80 5.08 -29.68
C ALA A 277 -2.78 4.76 -28.54
N GLY A 278 -3.12 3.77 -27.70
CA GLY A 278 -2.14 2.96 -26.93
C GLY A 278 -2.72 2.11 -25.78
N LEU A 279 -2.82 0.80 -25.99
CA LEU A 279 -3.17 -0.30 -25.05
C LEU A 279 -4.59 -0.33 -24.43
N ASP A 280 -5.48 -1.08 -25.10
CA ASP A 280 -6.72 -1.61 -24.51
C ASP A 280 -6.41 -2.75 -23.52
N LEU A 281 -6.50 -2.43 -22.22
CA LEU A 281 -6.96 -3.36 -21.20
C LEU A 281 -8.38 -2.93 -20.85
N ALA A 282 -9.36 -3.55 -21.50
CA ALA A 282 -10.77 -3.37 -21.18
C ALA A 282 -11.00 -3.76 -19.71
N VAL A 283 -11.26 -2.75 -18.88
CA VAL A 283 -11.77 -2.87 -17.53
C VAL A 283 -13.23 -3.29 -17.68
N GLU A 284 -13.49 -4.59 -17.54
CA GLU A 284 -14.84 -5.05 -17.22
C GLU A 284 -15.13 -4.65 -15.78
N ASP A 285 -15.89 -3.57 -15.68
CA ASP A 285 -16.56 -3.04 -14.52
C ASP A 285 -17.64 -4.05 -14.10
N PHE A 286 -17.35 -4.96 -13.16
CA PHE A 286 -18.38 -5.80 -12.54
C PHE A 286 -18.08 -6.10 -11.06
N GLU A 287 -18.93 -5.49 -10.22
CA GLU A 287 -19.46 -5.96 -8.94
C GLU A 287 -18.48 -6.30 -7.80
N LEU A 288 -18.07 -5.25 -7.08
CA LEU A 288 -17.87 -5.33 -5.62
C LEU A 288 -19.01 -4.63 -4.89
N HIS A 289 -20.24 -5.09 -5.14
CA HIS A 289 -21.40 -4.74 -4.32
C HIS A 289 -21.72 -5.87 -3.35
N ARG A 290 -21.79 -5.51 -2.07
CA ARG A 290 -22.02 -6.34 -0.87
C ARG A 290 -20.81 -7.13 -0.39
N THR A 291 -20.02 -6.50 0.48
CA THR A 291 -19.99 -6.81 1.93
C THR A 291 -18.82 -6.09 2.59
N VAL A 292 -18.99 -4.81 2.95
CA VAL A 292 -18.48 -4.22 4.21
C VAL A 292 -19.41 -3.06 4.55
N ASN A 293 -20.58 -3.39 5.08
CA ASN A 293 -21.31 -2.45 5.94
C ASN A 293 -20.70 -2.58 7.34
N GLY A 294 -20.25 -1.45 7.90
CA GLY A 294 -19.57 -1.33 9.20
C GLY A 294 -18.05 -1.40 9.03
N ILE A 295 -17.27 -0.38 9.35
CA ILE A 295 -17.21 0.30 10.64
C ILE A 295 -16.79 1.78 10.46
N ASP A 296 -17.67 2.72 10.80
CA ASP A 296 -17.32 4.10 11.20
C ASP A 296 -16.58 4.03 12.55
N THR A 297 -15.26 3.88 12.53
CA THR A 297 -14.45 3.99 13.75
C THR A 297 -13.43 5.09 13.63
N PRO A 298 -13.29 5.94 14.66
CA PRO A 298 -12.30 6.99 14.67
C PRO A 298 -10.90 6.38 14.77
N HIS A 299 -9.93 7.01 14.10
CA HIS A 299 -8.55 6.51 14.02
C HIS A 299 -7.82 6.78 15.32
N VAL A 300 -7.38 5.74 16.04
CA VAL A 300 -6.59 5.90 17.27
C VAL A 300 -5.14 6.18 16.91
N VAL A 301 -4.54 7.18 17.55
CA VAL A 301 -3.19 7.68 17.30
C VAL A 301 -2.34 7.42 18.54
N ASP A 302 -1.69 6.25 18.57
CA ASP A 302 -0.82 5.80 19.66
C ASP A 302 0.61 5.46 19.21
N THR A 303 0.93 5.67 17.93
CA THR A 303 2.30 5.52 17.38
C THR A 303 2.82 6.77 16.67
N ILE A 304 4.14 6.87 16.48
CA ILE A 304 4.79 7.96 15.71
C ILE A 304 4.27 8.00 14.27
N ALA A 305 4.01 6.83 13.69
CA ALA A 305 3.44 6.67 12.36
C ALA A 305 2.06 7.31 12.26
N ASP A 306 1.20 7.08 13.25
CA ASP A 306 -0.12 7.71 13.31
C ASP A 306 -0.01 9.23 13.42
N VAL A 307 0.89 9.75 14.25
CA VAL A 307 1.11 11.19 14.38
C VAL A 307 1.52 11.82 13.04
N ARG A 308 2.39 11.14 12.28
CA ARG A 308 2.79 11.58 10.93
C ARG A 308 1.64 11.47 9.92
N TYR A 309 0.81 10.45 10.02
CA TYR A 309 -0.37 10.29 9.19
C TYR A 309 -1.37 11.42 9.43
N VAL A 310 -1.67 11.75 10.70
CA VAL A 310 -2.49 12.90 11.08
C VAL A 310 -1.93 14.18 10.48
N LEU A 311 -0.63 14.44 10.64
CA LEU A 311 0.02 15.63 10.08
C LEU A 311 -0.14 15.71 8.56
N LYS A 312 0.02 14.58 7.85
CA LYS A 312 -0.16 14.51 6.40
C LYS A 312 -1.61 14.78 5.99
N VAL A 313 -2.58 14.17 6.66
CA VAL A 313 -4.01 14.38 6.38
C VAL A 313 -4.39 15.84 6.60
N LEU A 314 -3.99 16.42 7.74
CA LEU A 314 -4.30 17.83 8.06
C LEU A 314 -3.60 18.81 7.13
N ARG A 315 -2.36 18.54 6.68
CA ARG A 315 -1.67 19.36 5.67
C ARG A 315 -2.39 19.34 4.33
N ASN A 316 -2.80 18.16 3.89
CA ASN A 316 -3.56 18.02 2.64
C ASN A 316 -4.93 18.71 2.75
N TYR A 317 -5.59 18.59 3.90
CA TYR A 317 -6.84 19.28 4.19
C TYR A 317 -6.65 20.80 4.14
N ALA A 318 -5.64 21.33 4.82
CA ALA A 318 -5.28 22.76 4.79
C ALA A 318 -5.01 23.26 3.37
N HIS A 319 -4.29 22.48 2.55
CA HIS A 319 -3.95 22.85 1.18
C HIS A 319 -5.17 22.87 0.26
N LYS A 320 -6.07 21.87 0.37
CA LYS A 320 -7.28 21.78 -0.46
C LYS A 320 -8.28 22.90 -0.21
N HIS A 321 -8.29 23.44 1.00
CA HIS A 321 -9.28 24.44 1.43
C HIS A 321 -8.66 25.84 1.62
N ALA A 322 -7.41 26.04 1.20
CA ALA A 322 -6.66 27.30 1.35
C ALA A 322 -7.34 28.53 0.72
N GLU A 323 -8.18 28.34 -0.29
CA GLU A 323 -8.88 29.41 -1.01
C GLU A 323 -10.32 29.66 -0.50
N GLY A 324 -10.85 28.79 0.37
CA GLY A 324 -12.28 28.73 0.70
C GLY A 324 -12.69 29.17 2.11
N HIS A 325 -11.77 29.58 2.99
CA HIS A 325 -12.04 29.97 4.40
C HIS A 325 -12.80 28.95 5.29
N ASP A 326 -13.10 27.75 4.78
CA ASP A 326 -13.89 26.70 5.44
C ASP A 326 -13.06 25.49 5.93
N CYS A 327 -11.80 25.73 6.31
CA CYS A 327 -10.89 24.71 6.84
C CYS A 327 -11.13 24.42 8.33
N LEU A 328 -12.33 23.97 8.71
CA LEU A 328 -12.66 23.73 10.11
C LEU A 328 -12.00 22.43 10.63
N VAL A 329 -11.28 22.55 11.74
CA VAL A 329 -10.74 21.41 12.50
C VAL A 329 -11.21 21.54 13.94
N ALA A 330 -12.10 20.65 14.37
CA ALA A 330 -12.53 20.60 15.75
C ALA A 330 -11.49 19.90 16.62
N VAL A 331 -11.21 20.49 17.78
CA VAL A 331 -10.23 20.00 18.75
C VAL A 331 -10.87 19.91 20.13
N HIS A 332 -10.76 18.74 20.73
CA HIS A 332 -11.11 18.52 22.13
C HIS A 332 -9.98 17.80 22.85
N VAL A 333 -9.63 18.28 24.03
CA VAL A 333 -8.50 17.77 24.82
C VAL A 333 -9.01 17.41 26.21
N GLU A 334 -8.73 16.18 26.63
CA GLU A 334 -8.88 15.69 28.00
C GLU A 334 -7.50 15.34 28.57
N ARG A 335 -7.46 14.83 29.81
CA ARG A 335 -6.19 14.57 30.50
C ARG A 335 -5.39 13.44 29.84
N ASP A 336 -6.08 12.45 29.32
CA ASP A 336 -5.55 11.18 28.83
C ASP A 336 -5.58 11.06 27.30
N ALA A 337 -6.40 11.85 26.61
CA ALA A 337 -6.55 11.79 25.17
C ALA A 337 -6.92 13.16 24.59
N ALA A 338 -6.55 13.40 23.34
CA ALA A 338 -7.05 14.50 22.52
C ALA A 338 -7.79 13.95 21.30
N SER A 339 -8.72 14.71 20.75
CA SER A 339 -9.46 14.35 19.53
C SER A 339 -9.41 15.50 18.53
N LEU A 340 -9.08 15.17 17.29
CA LEU A 340 -9.07 16.09 16.15
C LEU A 340 -10.07 15.59 15.12
N SER A 341 -11.05 16.42 14.74
CA SER A 341 -12.06 16.07 13.74
C SER A 341 -12.11 17.09 12.62
N THR A 342 -12.10 16.61 11.38
CA THR A 342 -12.56 17.33 10.19
C THR A 342 -13.92 16.77 9.77
N THR A 343 -14.49 17.30 8.69
CA THR A 343 -15.74 16.76 8.11
C THR A 343 -15.64 15.30 7.70
N ASN A 344 -14.43 14.82 7.37
CA ASN A 344 -14.22 13.50 6.78
C ASN A 344 -13.40 12.55 7.66
N HIS A 345 -12.72 13.04 8.70
CA HIS A 345 -11.79 12.23 9.51
C HIS A 345 -11.87 12.62 10.98
N THR A 346 -11.86 11.63 11.87
CA THR A 346 -11.68 11.82 13.31
C THR A 346 -10.49 11.02 13.82
N PHE A 347 -9.60 11.69 14.55
CA PHE A 347 -8.40 11.13 15.16
C PHE A 347 -8.50 11.20 16.68
N ILE A 348 -8.26 10.09 17.39
CA ILE A 348 -8.20 10.02 18.85
C ILE A 348 -6.74 9.79 19.27
N ILE A 349 -6.09 10.84 19.74
CA ILE A 349 -4.69 10.89 20.14
C ILE A 349 -4.51 10.47 21.59
N ASP A 350 -3.65 9.47 21.80
CA ASP A 350 -3.26 9.01 23.12
C ASP A 350 -2.17 9.91 23.74
N LEU A 351 -2.51 10.64 24.80
CA LEU A 351 -1.56 11.56 25.45
C LEU A 351 -0.63 10.87 26.46
N PHE A 352 -0.85 9.58 26.79
CA PHE A 352 -0.06 8.86 27.80
C PHE A 352 1.03 7.95 27.22
N VAL A 353 1.23 7.90 25.90
CA VAL A 353 2.34 7.16 25.30
C VAL A 353 3.66 7.79 25.74
N THR A 354 4.45 7.11 26.58
CA THR A 354 5.65 7.68 27.20
C THR A 354 6.89 7.71 26.31
N ASP A 355 6.80 7.18 25.08
CA ASP A 355 7.92 7.16 24.14
C ASP A 355 8.41 8.60 23.83
N PRO A 356 9.69 8.92 24.03
CA PRO A 356 10.20 10.28 23.82
C PRO A 356 10.10 10.78 22.38
N LEU A 357 10.20 9.89 21.39
CA LEU A 357 10.08 10.24 19.98
C LEU A 357 8.61 10.46 19.59
N TYR A 358 7.69 9.67 20.15
CA TYR A 358 6.25 9.93 20.05
C TYR A 358 5.91 11.29 20.64
N GLN A 359 6.32 11.56 21.88
CA GLN A 359 6.04 12.82 22.56
C GLN A 359 6.63 14.02 21.81
N ARG A 360 7.84 13.88 21.27
CA ARG A 360 8.45 14.92 20.42
C ARG A 360 7.67 15.13 19.12
N THR A 361 7.32 14.06 18.41
CA THR A 361 6.59 14.14 17.14
C THR A 361 5.18 14.69 17.36
N LEU A 362 4.55 14.31 18.48
CA LEU A 362 3.23 14.78 18.86
C LEU A 362 3.26 16.28 19.23
N PHE A 363 4.29 16.72 19.95
CA PHE A 363 4.54 18.14 20.16
C PHE A 363 4.69 18.90 18.83
N ASP A 364 5.49 18.37 17.89
CA ASP A 364 5.69 18.99 16.58
C ASP A 364 4.37 19.07 15.77
N LEU A 365 3.51 18.04 15.85
CA LEU A 365 2.16 18.05 15.27
C LEU A 365 1.31 19.17 15.87
N PHE A 366 1.24 19.25 17.20
CA PHE A 366 0.42 20.27 17.86
C PHE A 366 0.97 21.68 17.64
N ALA A 367 2.29 21.87 17.71
CA ALA A 367 2.93 23.15 17.41
C ALA A 367 2.59 23.62 15.98
N TRP A 368 2.69 22.73 15.00
CA TRP A 368 2.28 23.02 13.63
C TRP A 368 0.77 23.32 13.53
N LEU A 369 -0.09 22.53 14.19
CA LEU A 369 -1.53 22.72 14.17
C LEU A 369 -1.92 24.11 14.69
N TRP A 370 -1.32 24.52 15.82
CA TRP A 370 -1.61 25.81 16.46
C TRP A 370 -1.11 26.99 15.65
N SER A 371 0.06 26.87 15.01
CA SER A 371 0.63 27.94 14.20
C SER A 371 0.02 28.04 12.79
N ASN A 372 -0.62 26.99 12.27
CA ASN A 372 -1.10 26.97 10.89
C ASN A 372 -2.29 27.90 10.66
N SER A 373 -2.08 29.02 9.96
CA SER A 373 -3.11 30.01 9.65
C SER A 373 -4.11 29.55 8.59
N SER A 374 -3.82 28.53 7.79
CA SER A 374 -4.78 27.97 6.84
C SER A 374 -5.88 27.14 7.51
N LEU A 375 -5.76 26.78 8.79
CA LEU A 375 -6.74 25.99 9.53
C LEU A 375 -7.47 26.84 10.58
N LEU A 376 -8.79 26.68 10.66
CA LEU A 376 -9.62 27.22 11.74
C LEU A 376 -9.80 26.16 12.83
N LYS A 377 -9.13 26.34 13.98
CA LYS A 377 -9.13 25.36 15.08
C LYS A 377 -10.26 25.68 16.05
N VAL A 378 -11.30 24.87 16.06
CA VAL A 378 -12.51 25.10 16.85
C VAL A 378 -12.49 24.23 18.09
N GLY A 379 -12.79 24.77 19.27
CA GLY A 379 -12.89 23.98 20.49
C GLY A 379 -13.78 24.60 21.54
N TYR A 380 -13.90 23.92 22.69
CA TYR A 380 -14.60 24.45 23.86
C TYR A 380 -13.63 24.57 25.03
N ASN A 381 -13.52 25.78 25.59
CA ASN A 381 -12.51 26.11 26.60
C ASN A 381 -11.10 25.75 26.12
N LEU A 382 -10.79 26.12 24.87
CA LEU A 382 -9.67 25.55 24.12
C LEU A 382 -8.33 26.05 24.65
N LEU A 383 -8.18 27.35 24.88
CA LEU A 383 -6.90 27.93 25.28
C LEU A 383 -6.36 27.39 26.63
N PRO A 384 -7.15 27.32 27.72
CA PRO A 384 -6.67 26.71 28.96
C PRO A 384 -6.31 25.23 28.81
N LYS A 385 -7.03 24.48 27.95
CA LYS A 385 -6.70 23.09 27.65
C LYS A 385 -5.38 22.96 26.89
N VAL A 386 -5.10 23.85 25.94
CA VAL A 386 -3.85 23.89 25.19
C VAL A 386 -2.68 24.30 26.08
N ALA A 387 -2.87 25.28 26.98
CA ALA A 387 -1.88 25.64 27.99
C ALA A 387 -1.54 24.44 28.90
N LYS A 388 -2.56 23.73 29.39
CA LYS A 388 -2.37 22.50 30.17
C LYS A 388 -1.66 21.41 29.37
N LEU A 389 -1.98 21.24 28.09
CA LEU A 389 -1.29 20.31 27.20
C LEU A 389 0.20 20.67 27.04
N ALA A 390 0.55 21.95 26.89
CA ALA A 390 1.94 22.41 26.82
C ALA A 390 2.74 22.03 28.07
N THR A 391 2.12 22.08 29.26
CA THR A 391 2.78 21.63 30.51
C THR A 391 3.10 20.14 30.50
N GLN A 392 2.31 19.30 29.81
CA GLN A 392 2.59 17.86 29.69
C GLN A 392 3.84 17.58 28.85
N PHE A 393 4.11 18.42 27.84
CA PHE A 393 5.31 18.33 27.00
C PHE A 393 6.54 19.01 27.63
N ASN A 394 6.37 19.70 28.76
CA ASN A 394 7.39 20.56 29.37
C ASN A 394 7.99 21.58 28.37
N ARG A 395 7.15 22.06 27.44
CA ARG A 395 7.53 22.99 26.36
C ARG A 395 6.33 23.87 25.99
N PRO A 396 6.49 25.21 25.92
CA PRO A 396 5.41 26.10 25.48
C PRO A 396 5.18 26.01 23.97
N PHE A 397 3.92 26.18 23.54
CA PHE A 397 3.62 26.50 22.15
C PHE A 397 3.83 28.01 21.93
N THR A 398 4.55 28.38 20.87
CA THR A 398 5.03 29.75 20.67
C THR A 398 4.17 30.59 19.73
N ALA A 399 3.25 29.98 19.00
CA ALA A 399 2.40 30.65 18.02
C ALA A 399 1.00 30.03 18.00
N PHE A 400 0.00 30.90 17.86
CA PHE A 400 -1.39 30.54 17.73
C PHE A 400 -2.01 31.40 16.64
N SER A 401 -2.72 30.76 15.72
CA SER A 401 -3.52 31.43 14.69
C SER A 401 -4.90 30.82 14.66
N ASN A 402 -5.92 31.59 14.26
CA ASN A 402 -7.23 31.07 13.86
C ASN A 402 -7.86 30.07 14.84
N MET A 403 -7.70 30.31 16.14
CA MET A 403 -8.36 29.52 17.19
C MET A 403 -9.71 30.13 17.54
N ILE A 404 -10.74 29.29 17.55
CA ILE A 404 -12.13 29.65 17.83
C ILE A 404 -12.60 28.86 19.06
N ASP A 405 -12.97 29.56 20.12
CA ASP A 405 -13.64 28.95 21.27
C ASP A 405 -15.16 29.12 21.10
N LEU A 406 -15.92 28.03 21.21
CA LEU A 406 -17.39 28.06 21.13
C LEU A 406 -18.03 28.96 22.20
N ARG A 407 -17.31 29.29 23.29
CA ARG A 407 -17.76 30.25 24.32
C ARG A 407 -17.59 31.72 23.91
N ASN A 408 -16.81 32.00 22.87
CA ASN A 408 -16.54 33.38 22.46
C ASN A 408 -17.84 34.07 22.04
N LYS A 409 -17.87 35.39 22.22
CA LYS A 409 -18.97 36.20 21.72
C LYS A 409 -19.00 36.13 20.19
N ARG A 410 -20.21 36.26 19.62
CA ARG A 410 -20.43 36.19 18.18
C ARG A 410 -21.25 37.37 17.71
N VAL A 411 -21.05 37.71 16.45
CA VAL A 411 -21.79 38.75 15.72
C VAL A 411 -22.41 38.13 14.48
N LYS A 412 -23.56 38.65 14.07
CA LYS A 412 -24.21 38.29 12.82
C LYS A 412 -23.89 39.37 11.79
N GLU A 413 -23.45 38.97 10.60
CA GLU A 413 -23.38 39.90 9.47
C GLU A 413 -24.81 40.08 8.91
N GLU A 414 -25.43 41.22 9.17
CA GLU A 414 -26.66 41.63 8.49
C GLU A 414 -26.28 42.41 7.22
N LEU A 415 -26.67 41.88 6.06
CA LEU A 415 -26.62 42.60 4.79
C LEU A 415 -27.57 43.81 4.88
N GLY A 416 -27.01 44.97 5.25
CA GLY A 416 -27.67 46.27 5.12
C GLY A 416 -28.36 46.82 6.37
N ALA A 417 -27.65 46.97 7.49
CA ALA A 417 -27.86 48.04 8.48
C ALA A 417 -26.73 48.01 9.50
N ASN A 418 -26.30 49.17 10.01
CA ASN A 418 -25.32 49.32 11.09
C ASN A 418 -25.87 48.85 12.46
N SER A 419 -26.41 47.63 12.55
CA SER A 419 -26.84 46.99 13.78
C SER A 419 -26.06 45.69 13.99
N THR A 420 -25.00 45.75 14.80
CA THR A 420 -24.34 44.54 15.30
C THR A 420 -25.24 43.88 16.34
N VAL A 421 -26.06 42.91 15.92
CA VAL A 421 -26.81 42.06 16.84
C VAL A 421 -25.81 41.12 17.52
N ARG A 422 -25.58 41.31 18.83
CA ARG A 422 -24.73 40.41 19.61
C ARG A 422 -25.46 39.09 19.82
N PHE A 423 -24.80 37.98 19.47
CA PHE A 423 -25.29 36.65 19.81
C PHE A 423 -25.38 36.52 21.32
N LYS A 424 -26.56 36.13 21.81
CA LYS A 424 -26.73 35.66 23.18
C LYS A 424 -27.13 34.19 23.06
N ALA A 425 -26.15 33.28 23.22
CA ALA A 425 -26.46 31.87 23.47
C ALA A 425 -27.53 31.80 24.56
N ALA A 426 -28.46 30.83 24.52
CA ALA A 426 -29.64 30.84 25.38
C ALA A 426 -29.31 30.84 26.90
N GLY A 427 -28.03 30.65 27.25
CA GLY A 427 -27.53 30.75 28.63
C GLY A 427 -27.83 29.51 29.46
N ILE A 428 -28.28 28.44 28.82
CA ILE A 428 -28.73 27.22 29.51
C ILE A 428 -27.54 26.37 29.98
N SER A 429 -26.33 26.54 29.42
CA SER A 429 -25.16 25.74 29.80
C SER A 429 -23.83 26.50 29.87
N LYS A 430 -23.16 26.42 31.04
CA LYS A 430 -21.77 26.85 31.24
C LYS A 430 -20.73 25.79 30.85
N ASN A 431 -21.13 24.66 30.24
CA ASN A 431 -20.23 23.56 29.89
C ASN A 431 -20.54 23.00 28.48
N LEU A 432 -19.60 22.22 27.91
CA LEU A 432 -19.74 21.65 26.57
C LEU A 432 -20.98 20.75 26.45
N ARG A 433 -21.31 19.96 27.49
CA ARG A 433 -22.43 19.01 27.43
C ARG A 433 -23.77 19.72 27.23
N GLY A 434 -24.05 20.76 28.00
CA GLY A 434 -25.31 21.47 27.80
C GLY A 434 -25.32 22.31 26.53
N LEU A 435 -24.16 22.71 25.99
CA LEU A 435 -24.09 23.31 24.65
C LEU A 435 -24.45 22.28 23.57
N MET A 436 -23.94 21.05 23.67
CA MET A 436 -24.33 19.97 22.74
C MET A 436 -25.83 19.66 22.81
N GLN A 437 -26.42 19.69 24.01
CA GLN A 437 -27.87 19.53 24.19
C GLN A 437 -28.67 20.68 23.54
N GLU A 438 -28.23 21.92 23.69
CA GLU A 438 -28.87 23.10 23.07
C GLU A 438 -28.95 22.97 21.54
N TYR A 439 -27.95 22.34 20.93
CA TYR A 439 -27.88 22.10 19.50
C TYR A 439 -28.44 20.74 19.05
N ASN A 440 -29.16 20.02 19.94
CA ASN A 440 -29.75 18.70 19.70
C ASN A 440 -28.74 17.62 19.31
N ILE A 441 -27.50 17.72 19.80
CA ILE A 441 -26.47 16.70 19.59
C ILE A 441 -26.56 15.67 20.72
N THR A 442 -26.79 14.41 20.34
CA THR A 442 -26.90 13.31 21.30
C THR A 442 -25.55 13.04 21.94
N LEU A 443 -25.49 13.11 23.27
CA LEU A 443 -24.30 12.81 24.04
C LEU A 443 -24.20 11.32 24.35
N ILE A 444 -23.07 10.72 24.00
CA ILE A 444 -22.74 9.37 24.44
C ILE A 444 -22.35 9.43 25.94
N PRO A 445 -22.94 8.60 26.82
CA PRO A 445 -22.61 8.62 28.24
C PRO A 445 -21.14 8.23 28.46
N PHE A 446 -20.46 8.99 29.32
CA PHE A 446 -19.08 8.70 29.72
C PHE A 446 -19.05 7.41 30.54
N ASN A 447 -18.17 6.48 30.17
CA ASN A 447 -17.96 5.27 30.94
C ASN A 447 -17.22 5.59 32.25
N VAL A 448 -17.95 5.56 33.36
CA VAL A 448 -17.43 5.89 34.72
C VAL A 448 -16.30 4.95 35.15
N SER A 449 -16.19 3.75 34.56
CA SER A 449 -15.10 2.80 34.86
C SER A 449 -13.78 3.15 34.17
N TRP A 450 -13.76 4.13 33.26
CA TRP A 450 -12.54 4.55 32.57
C TRP A 450 -11.66 5.40 33.50
N THR A 451 -10.63 4.79 34.07
CA THR A 451 -9.47 5.55 34.58
C THR A 451 -8.54 5.87 33.42
N GLY A 452 -8.04 7.10 33.35
CA GLY A 452 -7.19 7.56 32.24
C GLY A 452 -5.92 6.73 32.03
N HIS A 453 -5.55 5.84 32.94
CA HIS A 453 -4.40 4.94 32.84
C HIS A 453 -4.70 3.61 32.14
N HIS A 454 -5.96 3.28 31.87
CA HIS A 454 -6.28 2.07 31.12
C HIS A 454 -5.81 2.22 29.68
N ARG A 455 -5.07 1.23 29.19
CA ARG A 455 -4.61 1.14 27.79
C ARG A 455 -4.74 -0.29 27.29
N PRO A 456 -5.03 -0.52 26.00
CA PRO A 456 -5.29 0.48 24.95
C PRO A 456 -6.59 1.26 25.14
N ILE A 457 -6.77 2.40 24.46
CA ILE A 457 -8.01 3.21 24.53
C ILE A 457 -9.18 2.37 24.03
N CYS A 458 -10.17 2.12 24.90
CA CYS A 458 -11.28 1.25 24.53
C CYS A 458 -12.23 1.93 23.54
N SER A 459 -12.93 1.13 22.72
CA SER A 459 -13.84 1.64 21.68
C SER A 459 -14.93 2.57 22.21
N ALA A 460 -15.45 2.30 23.41
CA ALA A 460 -16.43 3.18 24.06
C ALA A 460 -15.85 4.57 24.37
N ARG A 461 -14.59 4.64 24.78
CA ARG A 461 -13.87 5.90 25.01
C ARG A 461 -13.58 6.62 23.71
N CYS A 462 -13.18 5.91 22.66
CA CYS A 462 -12.97 6.49 21.33
C CYS A 462 -14.25 7.12 20.78
N LYS A 463 -15.39 6.40 20.84
CA LYS A 463 -16.70 6.92 20.42
C LYS A 463 -17.14 8.13 21.23
N TYR A 464 -16.88 8.13 22.53
CA TYR A 464 -17.16 9.30 23.37
C TYR A 464 -16.34 10.52 22.94
N MET A 465 -15.04 10.35 22.74
CA MET A 465 -14.16 11.45 22.30
C MET A 465 -14.54 11.97 20.91
N GLU A 466 -14.85 11.07 19.98
CA GLU A 466 -15.35 11.39 18.64
C GLU A 466 -16.66 12.17 18.69
N ASN A 467 -17.63 11.73 19.50
CA ASN A 467 -18.91 12.42 19.66
C ASN A 467 -18.73 13.87 20.14
N LEU A 468 -17.74 14.12 21.01
CA LEU A 468 -17.43 15.48 21.45
C LEU A 468 -16.80 16.34 20.35
N SER A 469 -15.78 15.85 19.64
CA SER A 469 -15.11 16.65 18.61
C SER A 469 -15.98 16.87 17.37
N THR A 470 -16.70 15.84 16.91
CA THR A 470 -17.66 15.97 15.80
C THR A 470 -18.84 16.86 16.16
N GLY A 471 -19.31 16.81 17.41
CA GLY A 471 -20.35 17.73 17.86
C GLY A 471 -19.89 19.18 17.96
N ILE A 472 -18.65 19.44 18.40
CA ILE A 472 -18.04 20.78 18.35
C ILE A 472 -18.02 21.30 16.90
N LEU A 473 -17.63 20.46 15.94
CA LEU A 473 -17.59 20.80 14.53
C LEU A 473 -18.99 21.19 14.02
N SER A 474 -19.99 20.34 14.29
CA SER A 474 -21.37 20.54 13.86
C SER A 474 -22.00 21.82 14.44
N ILE A 475 -21.68 22.17 15.69
CA ILE A 475 -22.13 23.44 16.30
C ILE A 475 -21.56 24.64 15.52
N GLU A 476 -20.26 24.63 15.21
CA GLU A 476 -19.63 25.73 14.47
C GLU A 476 -20.16 25.86 13.05
N GLU A 477 -20.29 24.74 12.34
CA GLU A 477 -20.85 24.72 10.98
C GLU A 477 -22.27 25.32 10.96
N ARG A 478 -23.11 24.92 11.93
CA ARG A 478 -24.47 25.45 12.04
C ARG A 478 -24.48 26.94 12.39
N LEU A 479 -23.62 27.37 13.31
CA LEU A 479 -23.49 28.79 13.66
C LEU A 479 -23.09 29.62 12.44
N ARG A 480 -22.13 29.16 11.63
CA ARG A 480 -21.72 29.83 10.39
C ARG A 480 -22.81 29.83 9.34
N ALA A 481 -23.52 28.70 9.15
CA ALA A 481 -24.66 28.61 8.25
C ALA A 481 -25.79 29.58 8.62
N ASP A 482 -25.98 29.81 9.93
CA ASP A 482 -26.93 30.78 10.47
C ASP A 482 -26.40 32.25 10.44
N GLY A 483 -25.19 32.47 9.92
CA GLY A 483 -24.53 33.77 9.75
C GLY A 483 -23.80 34.30 10.99
N TRP A 484 -23.54 33.46 11.99
CA TRP A 484 -22.87 33.83 13.24
C TRP A 484 -21.37 33.56 13.21
N PHE A 485 -20.59 34.64 13.29
CA PHE A 485 -19.13 34.58 13.27
C PHE A 485 -18.53 34.98 14.62
N PRO A 486 -17.40 34.37 15.04
CA PRO A 486 -16.71 34.74 16.27
C PRO A 486 -16.18 36.18 16.20
N THR A 487 -16.31 36.93 17.31
CA THR A 487 -15.77 38.31 17.39
C THR A 487 -14.27 38.35 17.60
N ASP A 488 -13.71 37.31 18.21
CA ASP A 488 -12.30 37.20 18.56
C ASP A 488 -11.77 35.84 18.07
N CYS A 489 -10.85 35.88 17.10
CA CYS A 489 -9.96 34.78 16.77
C CYS A 489 -8.61 35.05 17.44
N CYS A 490 -8.02 34.05 18.12
CA CYS A 490 -6.68 34.23 18.67
C CYS A 490 -5.65 34.14 17.54
N ASP A 491 -5.14 35.30 17.10
CA ASP A 491 -3.99 35.44 16.20
C ASP A 491 -2.86 36.15 16.95
N LEU A 492 -1.82 35.43 17.38
CA LEU A 492 -0.70 36.06 18.10
C LEU A 492 0.23 36.88 17.18
N GLU A 493 0.14 36.72 15.86
CA GLU A 493 1.00 37.44 14.90
C GLU A 493 0.68 38.94 14.80
N SER A 494 -0.47 39.40 15.31
CA SER A 494 -0.88 40.82 15.29
C SER A 494 -0.71 41.57 16.62
N TYR A 495 -0.21 40.93 17.69
CA TYR A 495 -0.10 41.54 19.01
C TYR A 495 1.23 42.28 19.22
N THR A 496 1.40 43.43 18.56
CA THR A 496 2.40 44.43 18.95
C THR A 496 1.78 45.44 19.93
N ASN A 497 1.53 45.05 21.17
CA ASN A 497 1.29 46.01 22.26
C ASN A 497 1.47 45.32 23.62
N GLU A 498 2.45 45.78 24.39
CA GLU A 498 2.90 45.23 25.69
C GLU A 498 1.76 45.06 26.71
N ARG A 499 0.70 45.88 26.62
CA ARG A 499 -0.48 45.81 27.50
C ARG A 499 -1.37 44.57 27.31
N ALA A 500 -1.35 43.97 26.13
CA ALA A 500 -2.15 42.78 25.83
C ALA A 500 -1.43 41.47 26.24
N CYS A 501 -0.10 41.48 26.27
CA CYS A 501 0.68 40.38 26.86
C CYS A 501 0.43 40.29 28.36
N GLU A 502 0.35 41.41 29.08
CA GLU A 502 0.05 41.42 30.53
C GLU A 502 -1.36 40.85 30.82
N GLU A 503 -2.41 41.28 30.10
CA GLU A 503 -3.75 40.71 30.24
C GLU A 503 -3.83 39.20 29.91
N TYR A 504 -2.98 38.75 28.98
CA TYR A 504 -2.92 37.36 28.54
C TYR A 504 -2.13 36.47 29.51
N GLU A 505 -1.01 36.96 30.05
CA GLU A 505 -0.25 36.32 31.13
C GLU A 505 -1.10 36.22 32.40
N GLN A 506 -1.88 37.26 32.72
CA GLN A 506 -2.83 37.25 33.84
C GLN A 506 -3.90 36.15 33.64
N ARG A 507 -4.45 36.01 32.43
CA ARG A 507 -5.43 34.94 32.11
C ARG A 507 -4.85 33.54 32.13
N ILE A 508 -3.56 33.39 31.78
CA ILE A 508 -2.84 32.12 31.90
C ILE A 508 -2.58 31.80 33.37
N GLN A 509 -2.18 32.79 34.20
CA GLN A 509 -2.01 32.62 35.64
C GLN A 509 -3.34 32.28 36.34
N ASP A 510 -4.43 32.96 35.99
CA ASP A 510 -5.78 32.71 36.52
C ASP A 510 -6.34 31.33 36.09
N ALA A 511 -5.83 30.75 35.00
CA ALA A 511 -6.21 29.41 34.54
C ALA A 511 -5.31 28.29 35.11
N LEU A 512 -4.17 28.64 35.71
CA LEU A 512 -3.22 27.73 36.36
C LEU A 512 -3.40 27.65 37.88
N LEU A 513 -4.15 28.57 38.49
CA LEU A 513 -4.72 28.50 39.85
C LEU A 513 -6.09 27.82 39.83
#